data_AF-A0A420RKU4-F1
#
_entry.id   AF-A0A420RKU4-F1
#
_cell.length_a   1.000
_cell.length_b   1.000
_cell.length_c   1.000
_cell.angle_alpha   90.00
_cell.angle_beta   90.00
_cell.angle_gamma   90.00
#
_symmetry.space_group_name_H-M   'P 1'
#
loop_
_entity.id
_entity.type
_entity.pdbx_description
1 polymer ?
#
loop_
_entity_poly.entity_id
_entity_poly.type
_entity_poly.pdbx_seq_one_letter_code
_entity_poly.pdbx_strand_id
1 'polypeptide(L)'
;MYAPTLWISLAGLALVSPTSATLLSQKPASSWKNASDQARAFVAQLNTTEKIGIATGGYRRDGLACVGTIGKVERLGFQGICFSDGPSGYAKSDGVSIFSSGLTAAATWDKRLICEHEHAVVIGEEFRAKGAHVCLG
;
A
#
# COMPACT_ATOMS: atom_id res chain seq x y z
N MET A 1 -21.71 26.81 67.81
CA MET A 1 -21.10 25.49 67.55
C MET A 1 -21.37 25.14 66.09
N TYR A 2 -20.40 25.42 65.22
CA TYR A 2 -20.47 25.19 63.78
C TYR A 2 -19.91 23.80 63.47
N ALA A 3 -20.70 22.97 62.78
CA ALA A 3 -20.25 21.67 62.26
C ALA A 3 -19.70 21.84 60.84
N PRO A 4 -18.52 21.29 60.49
CA PRO A 4 -17.91 21.46 59.18
C PRO A 4 -18.47 20.46 58.16
N THR A 5 -18.77 20.96 56.96
CA THR A 5 -19.14 20.18 55.78
C THR A 5 -17.88 19.56 55.14
N LEU A 6 -17.81 18.23 55.11
CA LEU A 6 -16.77 17.48 54.40
C LEU A 6 -17.13 17.36 52.92
N TRP A 7 -16.33 18.00 52.07
CA TRP A 7 -16.39 17.88 50.62
C TRP A 7 -15.67 16.60 50.19
N ILE A 8 -16.39 15.65 49.60
CA ILE A 8 -15.81 14.46 49.00
C ILE A 8 -15.25 14.86 47.62
N SER A 9 -13.93 14.95 47.51
CA SER A 9 -13.24 15.05 46.22
C SER A 9 -13.34 13.72 45.47
N LEU A 10 -14.14 13.69 44.41
CA LEU A 10 -14.09 12.63 43.39
C LEU A 10 -12.82 12.82 42.56
N ALA A 11 -11.73 12.16 42.96
CA ALA A 11 -10.60 11.91 42.08
C ALA A 11 -11.03 10.89 41.01
N GLY A 12 -11.48 11.38 39.86
CA GLY A 12 -11.71 10.54 38.69
C GLY A 12 -10.38 9.96 38.22
N LEU A 13 -10.16 8.67 38.49
CA LEU A 13 -9.14 7.89 37.79
C LEU A 13 -9.54 7.84 36.31
N ALA A 14 -8.88 8.64 35.48
CA ALA A 14 -8.90 8.43 34.05
C ALA A 14 -8.20 7.08 33.77
N LEU A 15 -9.00 6.06 33.48
CA LEU A 15 -8.53 4.83 32.84
C LEU A 15 -7.98 5.21 31.46
N VAL A 16 -6.68 5.50 31.38
CA VAL A 16 -5.97 5.54 30.12
C VAL A 16 -5.89 4.09 29.63
N SER A 17 -6.88 3.69 28.85
CA SER A 17 -6.87 2.41 28.16
C SER A 17 -5.68 2.39 27.19
N PRO A 18 -4.67 1.52 27.36
CA PRO A 18 -3.54 1.43 26.45
C PRO A 18 -3.97 0.61 25.23
N THR A 19 -4.98 1.06 24.49
CA THR A 19 -5.50 0.34 23.33
C THR A 19 -4.70 0.61 22.05
N SER A 20 -3.67 1.46 22.11
CA SER A 20 -2.91 1.88 20.92
C SER A 20 -1.76 0.93 20.51
N ALA A 21 -1.42 -0.08 21.32
CA ALA A 21 -0.22 -0.90 21.07
C ALA A 21 -0.48 -2.25 20.36
N THR A 22 -1.74 -2.63 20.09
CA THR A 22 -2.06 -3.98 19.55
C THR A 22 -2.38 -3.99 18.05
N LEU A 23 -1.99 -2.97 17.29
CA LEU A 23 -2.21 -2.94 15.83
C LEU A 23 -1.12 -3.64 15.01
N LEU A 24 0.00 -4.06 15.61
CA LEU A 24 1.14 -4.58 14.85
C LEU A 24 1.65 -5.94 15.36
N SER A 25 0.79 -6.95 15.29
CA SER A 25 1.29 -8.31 15.07
C SER A 25 0.33 -9.03 14.13
N GLN A 26 0.18 -8.49 12.92
CA GLN A 26 -0.27 -9.33 11.82
C GLN A 26 0.84 -10.34 11.56
N LYS A 27 0.69 -11.55 12.13
CA LYS A 27 1.46 -12.70 11.70
C LYS A 27 1.24 -12.79 10.18
N PRO A 28 2.28 -12.64 9.35
CA PRO A 28 2.11 -12.78 7.91
C PRO A 28 1.52 -14.18 7.67
N ALA A 29 0.56 -14.33 6.75
CA ALA A 29 0.18 -15.68 6.31
C ALA A 29 1.47 -16.41 5.89
N SER A 30 1.54 -17.74 6.00
CA SER A 30 2.79 -18.49 5.77
C SER A 30 3.49 -18.13 4.44
N SER A 31 2.72 -17.76 3.41
CA SER A 31 3.18 -17.25 2.12
C SER A 31 3.95 -15.91 2.16
N TRP A 32 3.69 -15.06 3.15
CA TRP A 32 4.28 -13.72 3.29
C TRP A 32 5.55 -13.70 4.14
N LYS A 33 5.92 -14.81 4.79
CA LYS A 33 7.05 -14.85 5.71
C LYS A 33 8.35 -14.37 5.03
N ASN A 34 8.68 -14.95 3.87
CA ASN A 34 9.92 -14.60 3.17
C ASN A 34 9.94 -13.12 2.76
N ALA A 35 8.87 -12.62 2.15
CA ALA A 35 8.75 -11.21 1.77
C ALA A 35 8.83 -10.27 3.00
N SER A 36 8.22 -10.66 4.12
CA SER A 36 8.28 -9.88 5.37
C SER A 36 9.68 -9.85 5.97
N ASP A 37 10.41 -10.97 5.91
CA ASP A 37 11.79 -11.06 6.41
C ASP A 37 12.72 -10.18 5.56
N GLN A 38 12.59 -10.22 4.23
CA GLN A 38 13.33 -9.34 3.31
C GLN A 38 12.99 -7.86 3.54
N ALA A 39 11.69 -7.53 3.65
CA ALA A 39 11.25 -6.17 3.93
C ALA A 39 11.80 -5.65 5.27
N ARG A 40 11.80 -6.48 6.32
CA ARG A 40 12.35 -6.12 7.62
C ARG A 40 13.84 -5.85 7.55
N ALA A 41 14.59 -6.70 6.84
CA ALA A 41 16.04 -6.51 6.64
C ALA A 41 16.36 -5.23 5.86
N PHE A 42 15.54 -4.88 4.86
CA PHE A 42 15.67 -3.62 4.12
C PHE A 42 15.31 -2.40 4.97
N VAL A 43 14.14 -2.42 5.64
CA VAL A 43 13.65 -1.29 6.46
C VAL A 43 14.55 -1.02 7.67
N ALA A 44 15.22 -2.04 8.21
CA ALA A 44 16.20 -1.89 9.28
C ALA A 44 17.40 -1.01 8.88
N GLN A 45 17.72 -0.94 7.59
CA GLN A 45 18.81 -0.11 7.07
C GLN A 45 18.40 1.34 6.82
N LEU A 46 17.09 1.66 6.85
CA LEU A 46 16.58 3.00 6.53
C LEU A 46 16.64 3.94 7.75
N ASN A 47 17.02 5.19 7.50
CA ASN A 47 16.84 6.27 8.46
C ASN A 47 15.37 6.78 8.46
N THR A 48 15.01 7.63 9.44
CA THR A 48 13.62 8.12 9.59
C THR A 48 13.15 8.92 8.36
N THR A 49 14.01 9.75 7.77
CA THR A 49 13.66 10.54 6.58
C THR A 49 13.41 9.65 5.37
N GLU A 50 14.23 8.62 5.16
CA GLU A 50 14.03 7.63 4.10
C GLU A 50 12.73 6.84 4.31
N LYS A 51 12.40 6.47 5.56
CA LYS A 51 11.11 5.83 5.90
C LYS A 51 9.92 6.73 5.60
N ILE A 52 9.99 8.01 5.97
CA ILE A 52 8.96 9.00 5.66
C ILE A 52 8.80 9.14 4.14
N GLY A 53 9.90 9.19 3.40
CA GLY A 53 9.90 9.27 1.94
C GLY A 53 9.28 8.05 1.25
N ILE A 54 9.39 6.86 1.85
CA ILE A 54 8.69 5.65 1.36
C ILE A 54 7.20 5.69 1.69
N ALA A 55 6.84 6.16 2.89
CA ALA A 55 5.45 6.24 3.34
C ALA A 55 4.67 7.40 2.69
N THR A 56 5.36 8.35 2.05
CA THR A 56 4.77 9.54 1.47
C THR A 56 4.84 9.47 -0.04
N GLY A 57 3.69 9.59 -0.71
CA GLY A 57 3.64 9.71 -2.16
C GLY A 57 4.35 10.98 -2.61
N GLY A 58 5.41 10.83 -3.40
CA GLY A 58 6.01 11.94 -4.13
C GLY A 58 5.28 12.08 -5.46
N TYR A 59 4.81 13.28 -5.78
CA TYR A 59 4.44 13.59 -7.16
C TYR A 59 5.71 13.95 -7.93
N ARG A 60 6.51 12.95 -8.31
CA ARG A 60 7.64 13.19 -9.22
C ARG A 60 7.10 13.48 -10.61
N ARG A 61 7.55 14.58 -11.21
CA ARG A 61 7.28 14.95 -12.61
C ARG A 61 8.31 14.36 -13.58
N ASP A 62 9.39 13.81 -13.04
CA ASP A 62 10.59 13.41 -13.76
C ASP A 62 10.78 11.90 -13.60
N GLY A 63 10.34 11.14 -14.60
CA GLY A 63 10.33 9.67 -14.62
C GLY A 63 9.26 9.09 -15.55
N LEU A 64 9.06 7.77 -15.49
CA LEU A 64 7.96 7.04 -16.16
C LEU A 64 6.61 7.72 -15.86
N ALA A 65 5.66 7.65 -16.80
CA ALA A 65 4.31 8.21 -16.68
C ALA A 65 3.47 7.45 -15.62
N CYS A 66 3.86 7.57 -14.36
CA CYS A 66 3.19 6.99 -13.21
C CYS A 66 2.14 7.98 -12.68
N VAL A 67 1.02 7.46 -12.19
CA VAL A 67 -0.01 8.26 -11.52
C VAL A 67 0.45 8.67 -10.12
N GLY A 68 1.13 7.75 -9.41
CA GLY A 68 1.75 8.00 -8.12
C GLY A 68 3.14 7.40 -8.06
N THR A 69 4.02 7.96 -7.24
CA THR A 69 5.36 7.41 -7.03
C THR A 69 5.79 7.43 -5.58
N ILE A 70 6.60 6.44 -5.21
CA ILE A 70 7.45 6.48 -4.03
C ILE A 70 8.86 6.86 -4.47
N GLY A 71 9.50 7.76 -3.72
CA GLY A 71 10.83 8.24 -4.02
C GLY A 71 11.92 7.17 -3.91
N LYS A 72 13.00 7.36 -4.69
CA LYS A 72 14.22 6.55 -4.60
C LYS A 72 14.97 6.75 -3.27
N VAL A 73 15.67 5.71 -2.82
CA VAL A 73 16.66 5.75 -1.74
C VAL A 73 18.01 5.35 -2.33
N GLU A 74 18.77 6.34 -2.81
CA GLU A 74 19.99 6.14 -3.62
C GLU A 74 21.06 5.33 -2.88
N ARG A 75 21.25 5.59 -1.59
CA ARG A 75 22.24 4.92 -0.74
C ARG A 75 22.06 3.40 -0.69
N LEU A 76 20.82 2.92 -0.82
CA LEU A 76 20.49 1.49 -0.81
C LEU A 76 20.16 0.95 -2.21
N GLY A 77 20.35 1.75 -3.26
CA GLY A 77 20.05 1.37 -4.65
C GLY A 77 18.55 1.19 -4.95
N PHE A 78 17.65 1.60 -4.05
CA PHE A 78 16.21 1.49 -4.24
C PHE A 78 15.71 2.56 -5.21
N GLN A 79 15.20 2.15 -6.37
CA GLN A 79 14.82 3.06 -7.45
C GLN A 79 13.47 3.76 -7.24
N GLY A 80 12.72 3.38 -6.21
CA GLY A 80 11.36 3.86 -5.96
C GLY A 80 10.30 2.86 -6.42
N ILE A 81 9.03 3.24 -6.32
CA ILE A 81 7.89 2.44 -6.76
C ILE A 81 7.00 3.32 -7.63
N CYS A 82 6.63 2.79 -8.79
CA CYS A 82 5.70 3.42 -9.73
C CYS A 82 4.32 2.79 -9.58
N PHE A 83 3.31 3.63 -9.34
CA PHE A 83 1.90 3.27 -9.32
C PHE A 83 1.25 3.84 -10.58
N SER A 84 0.55 3.00 -11.33
CA SER A 84 -0.21 3.44 -12.49
C SER A 84 -1.65 2.97 -12.42
N ASP A 85 -2.56 3.78 -12.96
CA ASP A 85 -3.92 3.34 -13.27
C ASP A 85 -3.90 2.47 -14.55
N GLY A 86 -4.90 1.64 -14.82
CA GLY A 86 -5.96 1.18 -13.92
C GLY A 86 -6.66 -0.09 -14.43
N PRO A 87 -7.84 -0.44 -13.92
CA PRO A 87 -8.41 -1.80 -13.99
C PRO A 87 -8.74 -2.32 -15.41
N SER A 88 -8.75 -1.46 -16.42
CA SER A 88 -8.99 -1.82 -17.83
C SER A 88 -7.78 -1.60 -18.74
N GLY A 89 -6.58 -1.37 -18.19
CA GLY A 89 -5.35 -1.14 -18.97
C GLY A 89 -4.48 -0.01 -18.43
N TYR A 90 -3.27 0.14 -18.98
CA TYR A 90 -2.30 1.13 -18.51
C TYR A 90 -2.70 2.55 -18.92
N ALA A 91 -2.82 3.44 -17.94
CA ALA A 91 -3.19 4.84 -18.17
C ALA A 91 -1.99 5.70 -18.60
N LYS A 92 -2.26 6.75 -19.39
CA LYS A 92 -1.26 7.79 -19.75
C LYS A 92 0.00 7.25 -20.45
N SER A 93 -0.12 6.17 -21.23
CA SER A 93 0.93 5.66 -22.12
C SER A 93 0.34 5.36 -23.50
N ASP A 94 1.18 5.43 -24.51
CA ASP A 94 0.92 5.00 -25.90
C ASP A 94 1.24 3.50 -26.09
N GLY A 95 0.67 2.88 -27.12
CA GLY A 95 0.89 1.45 -27.38
C GLY A 95 0.46 0.59 -26.20
N VAL A 96 -0.76 0.83 -25.71
CA VAL A 96 -1.41 0.13 -24.60
C VAL A 96 -2.68 -0.57 -25.08
N SER A 97 -3.06 -1.66 -24.42
CA SER A 97 -4.31 -2.35 -24.69
C SER A 97 -5.41 -1.80 -23.78
N ILE A 98 -6.64 -1.72 -24.30
CA ILE A 98 -7.82 -1.38 -23.52
C ILE A 98 -8.66 -2.65 -23.36
N PHE A 99 -8.68 -3.17 -22.13
CA PHE A 99 -9.38 -4.38 -21.76
C PHE A 99 -10.85 -4.09 -21.45
N SER A 100 -11.69 -5.12 -21.48
CA SER A 100 -13.10 -4.98 -21.08
C SER A 100 -13.21 -4.52 -19.63
N SER A 101 -14.25 -3.76 -19.30
CA SER A 101 -14.50 -3.36 -17.92
C SER A 101 -14.69 -4.57 -17.00
N GLY A 102 -14.44 -4.40 -15.70
CA GLY A 102 -14.73 -5.42 -14.69
C GLY A 102 -16.19 -5.89 -14.71
N LEU A 103 -17.15 -4.99 -15.03
CA LEU A 103 -18.57 -5.36 -15.17
C LEU A 103 -18.80 -6.29 -16.37
N THR A 104 -18.19 -5.99 -17.52
CA THR A 104 -18.26 -6.83 -18.72
C THR A 104 -17.60 -8.18 -18.49
N ALA A 105 -16.44 -8.21 -17.82
CA ALA A 105 -15.75 -9.43 -17.45
C ALA A 105 -16.61 -10.28 -16.49
N ALA A 106 -17.24 -9.67 -15.49
CA ALA A 106 -18.14 -10.34 -14.56
C ALA A 106 -19.38 -10.93 -15.25
N ALA A 107 -19.91 -10.28 -16.30
CA ALA A 107 -21.05 -10.78 -17.07
C ALA A 107 -20.76 -12.10 -17.80
N THR A 108 -19.49 -12.51 -17.95
CA THR A 108 -19.13 -13.81 -18.51
C THR A 108 -19.35 -14.97 -17.54
N TRP A 109 -19.36 -14.69 -16.22
CA TRP A 109 -19.35 -15.69 -15.15
C TRP A 109 -18.21 -16.73 -15.28
N ASP A 110 -17.15 -16.43 -16.04
CA ASP A 110 -16.03 -17.34 -16.28
C ASP A 110 -14.80 -16.91 -15.47
N LYS A 111 -14.54 -17.63 -14.37
CA LYS A 111 -13.37 -17.38 -13.52
C LYS A 111 -12.05 -17.63 -14.23
N ARG A 112 -12.00 -18.56 -15.19
CA ARG A 112 -10.78 -18.87 -15.92
C ARG A 112 -10.44 -17.73 -16.86
N LEU A 113 -11.45 -17.15 -17.52
CA LEU A 113 -11.30 -15.95 -18.33
C LEU A 113 -10.81 -14.76 -17.50
N ILE A 114 -11.41 -14.53 -16.33
CA ILE A 114 -11.07 -13.39 -15.45
C ILE A 114 -9.68 -13.56 -14.81
N CYS A 115 -9.39 -14.72 -14.21
CA CYS A 115 -8.23 -14.91 -13.32
C CYS A 115 -7.08 -15.72 -13.93
N GLU A 116 -7.36 -16.75 -14.72
CA GLU A 116 -6.40 -17.84 -14.95
C GLU A 116 -5.75 -17.84 -16.33
N HIS A 117 -6.32 -17.18 -17.34
CA HIS A 117 -5.82 -17.31 -18.72
C HIS A 117 -5.50 -16.01 -19.44
N GLU A 118 -6.30 -14.94 -19.31
CA GLU A 118 -6.14 -13.82 -20.26
C GLU A 118 -6.22 -12.47 -19.58
N HIS A 119 -7.22 -12.24 -18.72
CA HIS A 119 -7.55 -10.85 -18.38
C HIS A 119 -6.59 -10.25 -17.35
N ALA A 120 -6.53 -10.78 -16.14
CA ALA A 120 -5.65 -10.26 -15.10
C ALA A 120 -4.15 -10.44 -15.44
N VAL A 121 -3.79 -11.55 -16.09
CA VAL A 121 -2.39 -11.86 -16.44
C VAL A 121 -1.86 -10.89 -17.49
N VAL A 122 -2.59 -10.68 -18.59
CA VAL A 122 -2.13 -9.79 -19.68
C VAL A 122 -2.10 -8.33 -19.22
N ILE A 123 -3.04 -7.91 -18.38
CA ILE A 123 -2.96 -6.59 -17.72
C ILE A 123 -1.66 -6.49 -16.92
N GLY A 124 -1.34 -7.49 -16.09
CA GLY A 124 -0.11 -7.52 -15.30
C GLY A 124 1.17 -7.49 -16.15
N GLU A 125 1.19 -8.22 -17.25
CA GLU A 125 2.30 -8.24 -18.21
C GLU A 125 2.51 -6.88 -18.86
N GLU A 126 1.44 -6.22 -19.28
CA GLU A 126 1.52 -4.87 -19.86
C GLU A 126 2.06 -3.85 -18.85
N PHE A 127 1.57 -3.89 -17.61
CA PHE A 127 2.07 -3.01 -16.54
C PHE A 127 3.55 -3.24 -16.26
N ARG A 128 3.98 -4.51 -16.22
CA ARG A 128 5.38 -4.87 -16.05
C ARG A 128 6.24 -4.40 -17.21
N ALA A 129 5.78 -4.56 -18.45
CA ALA A 129 6.48 -4.11 -19.65
C ALA A 129 6.64 -2.58 -19.69
N LYS A 130 5.65 -1.85 -19.18
CA LYS A 130 5.70 -0.39 -19.04
C LYS A 130 6.49 0.11 -17.82
N GLY A 131 6.93 -0.80 -16.93
CA GLY A 131 7.75 -0.48 -15.77
C GLY A 131 6.96 0.00 -14.54
N ALA A 132 5.64 -0.21 -14.50
CA ALA A 132 4.88 -0.04 -13.27
C ALA A 132 5.14 -1.21 -12.32
N HIS A 133 5.22 -0.87 -11.03
CA HIS A 133 5.43 -1.85 -9.96
C HIS A 133 4.09 -2.24 -9.34
N VAL A 134 3.12 -1.32 -9.37
CA VAL A 134 1.79 -1.49 -8.80
C VAL A 134 0.73 -1.04 -9.81
N CYS A 135 -0.20 -1.95 -10.10
CA CYS A 135 -1.45 -1.66 -10.79
C CYS A 135 -2.50 -1.21 -9.76
N LEU A 136 -3.14 -0.08 -10.01
CA LEU A 136 -4.27 0.41 -9.21
C LEU A 136 -5.57 -0.14 -9.78
N GLY A 137 -5.94 -1.38 -9.41
CA GLY A 137 -7.10 -2.11 -9.95
C GLY A 137 -7.61 -3.20 -9.04
#